data_AF-A0A7C3SU85-F1
#
_entry.id   AF-A0A7C3SU85-F1
#
_cell.length_a   1.000
_cell.length_b   1.000
_cell.length_c   1.000
_cell.angle_alpha   90.00
_cell.angle_beta   90.00
_cell.angle_gamma   90.00
#
_symmetry.space_group_name_H-M   'P 1'
#
loop_
_entity.id
_entity.type
_entity.pdbx_description
1 polymer ?
#
loop_
_entity_poly.entity_id
_entity_poly.type
_entity_poly.pdbx_seq_one_letter_code
_entity_poly.pdbx_strand_id
1 'polypeptide(L)'
;MKLCLLVLSLSVLLLAVSVGAEEIPRSEHPRPDMQRNTWINLNGYWEFVETDDDNATFLDAGAKFPDRILVPFCRESELSGLNRKHFVRNVWYRRSFLVPSEWKENRLLLHIGACDWKTQVWVNGNLCGEHFGGSAPINCDITGTIKDG
;
A
#
# COMPACT_ATOMS: atom_id res chain seq x y z
N MET A 1 -44.48 -53.13 -7.64
CA MET A 1 -43.10 -52.82 -8.08
C MET A 1 -42.85 -51.33 -7.82
N LYS A 2 -41.86 -51.03 -6.99
CA LYS A 2 -41.56 -49.69 -6.45
C LYS A 2 -41.02 -48.77 -7.54
N LEU A 3 -41.55 -47.56 -7.70
CA LEU A 3 -40.95 -46.49 -8.51
C LEU A 3 -40.51 -45.35 -7.59
N CYS A 4 -39.19 -45.14 -7.57
CA CYS A 4 -38.44 -44.20 -6.74
C CYS A 4 -38.68 -42.74 -7.18
N LEU A 5 -39.05 -41.86 -6.25
CA LEU A 5 -38.89 -40.41 -6.39
C LEU A 5 -37.40 -40.08 -6.26
N LEU A 6 -36.82 -39.43 -7.27
CA LEU A 6 -35.46 -38.87 -7.20
C LEU A 6 -35.59 -37.35 -7.22
N VAL A 7 -35.62 -36.75 -6.03
CA VAL A 7 -35.57 -35.29 -5.86
C VAL A 7 -34.09 -34.90 -5.93
N LEU A 8 -33.68 -34.32 -7.06
CA LEU A 8 -32.38 -33.67 -7.22
C LEU A 8 -32.39 -32.36 -6.42
N SER A 9 -31.94 -32.40 -5.17
CA SER A 9 -31.62 -31.19 -4.42
C SER A 9 -30.29 -30.64 -4.93
N LEU A 10 -30.36 -29.62 -5.79
CA LEU A 10 -29.22 -28.82 -6.20
C LEU A 10 -28.77 -27.95 -5.02
N SER A 11 -27.91 -28.48 -4.17
CA SER A 11 -27.27 -27.72 -3.09
C SER A 11 -26.22 -26.79 -3.71
N VAL A 12 -26.60 -25.54 -3.92
CA VAL A 12 -25.68 -24.44 -4.24
C VAL A 12 -24.79 -24.23 -3.01
N LEU A 13 -23.53 -24.67 -3.12
CA LEU A 13 -22.52 -24.42 -2.10
C LEU A 13 -22.10 -22.95 -2.23
N LEU A 14 -22.70 -22.07 -1.42
CA LEU A 14 -22.23 -20.69 -1.28
C LEU A 14 -20.88 -20.74 -0.54
N LEU A 15 -19.77 -20.75 -1.29
CA LEU A 15 -18.46 -20.45 -0.73
C LEU A 15 -18.45 -18.97 -0.35
N ALA A 16 -18.83 -18.67 0.90
CA ALA A 16 -18.51 -17.39 1.51
C ALA A 16 -16.98 -17.32 1.60
N VAL A 17 -16.35 -16.62 0.67
CA VAL A 17 -14.94 -16.23 0.80
C VAL A 17 -14.91 -15.25 1.97
N SER A 18 -14.52 -15.72 3.16
CA SER A 18 -14.15 -14.80 4.23
C SER A 18 -12.85 -14.14 3.79
N VAL A 19 -12.94 -12.89 3.33
CA VAL A 19 -11.77 -12.01 3.30
C VAL A 19 -11.40 -11.81 4.76
N GLY A 20 -10.46 -12.62 5.25
CA GLY A 20 -9.85 -12.38 6.56
C GLY A 20 -9.25 -10.98 6.52
N ALA A 21 -9.58 -10.15 7.53
CA ALA A 21 -8.91 -8.87 7.68
C ALA A 21 -7.42 -9.16 7.86
N GLU A 22 -6.61 -8.73 6.90
CA GLU A 22 -5.16 -8.87 6.96
C GLU A 22 -4.65 -8.05 8.15
N GLU A 23 -3.89 -8.68 9.05
CA GLU A 23 -3.35 -8.00 10.23
C GLU A 23 -2.34 -6.93 9.78
N ILE A 24 -2.63 -5.66 10.11
CA ILE A 24 -1.78 -4.53 9.70
C ILE A 24 -0.49 -4.56 10.53
N PRO A 25 0.70 -4.75 9.93
CA PRO A 25 1.96 -4.71 10.66
C PRO A 25 2.16 -3.32 11.27
N ARG A 26 2.64 -3.27 12.53
CA ARG A 26 2.86 -2.00 13.24
C ARG A 26 1.62 -1.12 13.20
N SER A 27 0.48 -1.65 13.66
CA SER A 27 -0.82 -0.97 13.60
C SER A 27 -0.90 0.23 14.54
N GLU A 28 -0.01 0.34 15.53
CA GLU A 28 0.06 1.44 16.48
C GLU A 28 0.34 2.80 15.82
N HIS A 29 -0.18 3.88 16.41
CA HIS A 29 0.13 5.23 15.96
C HIS A 29 1.61 5.55 16.21
N PRO A 30 2.36 6.10 15.23
CA PRO A 30 3.81 6.27 15.31
C PRO A 30 4.26 7.27 16.38
N ARG A 31 3.35 8.14 16.84
CA ARG A 31 3.58 9.05 17.97
C ARG A 31 2.45 8.89 18.99
N PRO A 32 2.57 7.96 19.96
CA PRO A 32 1.51 7.69 20.92
C PRO A 32 1.09 8.92 21.73
N ASP A 33 2.03 9.82 22.03
CA ASP A 33 1.78 11.05 22.80
C ASP A 33 1.10 12.17 21.97
N MET A 34 1.04 12.01 20.64
CA MET A 34 0.47 12.99 19.71
C MET A 34 -0.56 12.34 18.78
N GLN A 35 -1.37 11.44 19.32
CA GLN A 35 -2.42 10.75 18.56
C GLN A 35 -3.49 11.69 18.05
N ARG A 36 -3.96 11.42 16.83
CA ARG A 36 -5.10 12.09 16.22
C ARG A 36 -6.14 11.04 15.85
N ASN A 37 -7.42 11.37 16.04
CA ASN A 37 -8.52 10.50 15.62
C ASN A 37 -8.62 10.42 14.09
N THR A 38 -8.18 11.46 13.38
CA THR A 38 -8.14 11.52 11.91
C THR A 38 -6.80 10.99 11.40
N TRP A 39 -6.61 9.68 11.47
CA TRP A 39 -5.40 9.00 11.02
C TRP A 39 -5.71 7.63 10.41
N ILE A 40 -4.99 7.27 9.35
CA ILE A 40 -5.06 5.96 8.69
C ILE A 40 -3.64 5.42 8.58
N ASN A 41 -3.47 4.16 8.95
CA ASN A 41 -2.25 3.42 8.71
C ASN A 41 -2.23 2.88 7.27
N LEU A 42 -1.16 3.17 6.52
CA LEU A 42 -0.97 2.68 5.16
C LEU A 42 -0.01 1.48 5.08
N ASN A 43 0.38 0.88 6.20
CA ASN A 43 1.11 -0.40 6.23
C ASN A 43 0.25 -1.56 5.67
N GLY A 44 0.91 -2.68 5.41
CA GLY A 44 0.32 -3.81 4.68
C GLY A 44 0.94 -3.95 3.30
N TYR A 45 0.34 -4.76 2.42
CA TYR A 45 0.89 -4.94 1.08
C TYR A 45 0.77 -3.70 0.19
N TRP A 46 1.86 -3.44 -0.53
CA TRP A 46 1.93 -2.50 -1.65
C TRP A 46 2.31 -3.26 -2.91
N GLU A 47 1.87 -2.78 -4.06
CA GLU A 47 2.39 -3.21 -5.34
C GLU A 47 3.86 -2.77 -5.46
N PHE A 48 4.71 -3.61 -6.04
CA PHE A 48 6.15 -3.39 -6.08
C PHE A 48 6.74 -3.68 -7.45
N VAL A 49 7.74 -2.90 -7.83
CA VAL A 49 8.59 -3.12 -9.00
C VAL A 49 9.96 -2.52 -8.76
N GLU A 50 10.98 -3.10 -9.37
CA GLU A 50 12.37 -2.68 -9.25
C GLU A 50 13.08 -2.73 -10.60
N THR A 51 14.13 -1.93 -10.77
CA THR A 51 14.97 -1.93 -11.97
C THR A 51 16.39 -1.49 -11.64
N ASP A 52 17.32 -1.95 -12.47
CA ASP A 52 18.72 -1.52 -12.48
C ASP A 52 19.02 -0.42 -13.50
N ASP A 53 17.99 0.11 -14.17
CA ASP A 53 18.14 1.24 -15.09
C ASP A 53 18.39 2.55 -14.34
N ASP A 54 19.54 3.19 -14.60
CA ASP A 54 19.93 4.48 -14.04
C ASP A 54 19.05 5.65 -14.52
N ASN A 55 18.36 5.51 -15.65
CA ASN A 55 17.54 6.57 -16.24
C ASN A 55 16.05 6.42 -15.91
N ALA A 56 15.70 5.50 -15.01
CA ALA A 56 14.32 5.26 -14.68
C ALA A 56 13.66 6.49 -14.03
N THR A 57 12.41 6.74 -14.41
CA THR A 57 11.63 7.89 -13.96
C THR A 57 10.34 7.42 -13.27
N PHE A 58 9.44 8.37 -12.95
CA PHE A 58 8.14 8.07 -12.39
C PHE A 58 7.35 7.07 -13.27
N LEU A 59 6.75 6.05 -12.63
CA LEU A 59 5.86 5.09 -13.26
C LEU A 59 4.40 5.54 -13.08
N ASP A 60 3.70 5.76 -14.19
CA ASP A 60 2.29 6.18 -14.16
C ASP A 60 1.32 5.05 -13.76
N ALA A 61 0.02 5.38 -13.74
CA ALA A 61 -1.02 4.44 -13.34
C ALA A 61 -1.15 3.20 -14.27
N GLY A 62 -0.71 3.29 -15.52
CA GLY A 62 -0.72 2.19 -16.49
C GLY A 62 0.47 1.23 -16.36
N ALA A 63 1.49 1.60 -15.59
CA ALA A 63 2.65 0.76 -15.37
C ALA A 63 2.29 -0.55 -14.63
N LYS A 64 3.00 -1.63 -14.98
CA LYS A 64 2.85 -2.95 -14.37
C LYS A 64 3.75 -3.08 -13.15
N PHE A 65 3.17 -3.56 -12.05
CA PHE A 65 3.88 -3.88 -10.83
C PHE A 65 3.73 -5.39 -10.61
N PRO A 66 4.74 -6.20 -11.00
CA PRO A 66 4.61 -7.65 -11.02
C PRO A 66 4.61 -8.27 -9.62
N ASP A 67 5.07 -7.53 -8.61
CA ASP A 67 5.30 -8.03 -7.26
C ASP A 67 4.42 -7.30 -6.22
N ARG A 68 4.41 -7.86 -5.00
CA ARG A 68 3.88 -7.18 -3.80
C ARG A 68 4.90 -7.25 -2.68
N ILE A 69 4.95 -6.20 -1.87
CA ILE A 69 5.84 -6.10 -0.71
C ILE A 69 5.05 -5.70 0.54
N LEU A 70 5.34 -6.34 1.67
CA LEU A 70 4.71 -6.01 2.95
C LEU A 70 5.44 -4.84 3.62
N VAL A 71 4.83 -3.65 3.59
CA VAL A 71 5.32 -2.45 4.28
C VAL A 71 5.00 -2.57 5.78
N PRO A 72 5.96 -2.32 6.70
CA PRO A 72 7.16 -1.48 6.52
C PRO A 72 8.49 -2.24 6.35
N PHE A 73 8.47 -3.50 5.91
CA PHE A 73 9.71 -4.28 5.79
C PHE A 73 10.44 -3.98 4.47
N CYS A 74 11.77 -3.86 4.52
CA CYS A 74 12.59 -3.69 3.32
C CYS A 74 12.62 -4.98 2.48
N ARG A 75 12.92 -4.85 1.18
CA ARG A 75 12.94 -5.96 0.22
C ARG A 75 13.90 -7.10 0.61
N GLU A 76 14.96 -6.79 1.34
CA GLU A 76 15.97 -7.74 1.82
C GLU A 76 15.44 -8.62 2.96
N SER A 77 14.41 -8.15 3.68
CA SER A 77 13.81 -8.86 4.79
C SER A 77 12.90 -9.98 4.30
N GLU A 78 12.96 -11.13 4.98
CA GLU A 78 12.02 -12.23 4.79
C GLU A 78 10.58 -11.82 5.11
N LEU A 79 10.38 -10.93 6.10
CA LEU A 79 9.06 -10.43 6.51
C LEU A 79 8.38 -9.59 5.42
N SER A 80 9.13 -9.08 4.44
CA SER A 80 8.57 -8.32 3.31
C SER A 80 7.85 -9.20 2.30
N GLY A 81 8.09 -10.51 2.34
CA GLY A 81 7.66 -11.48 1.32
C GLY A 81 8.59 -11.56 0.10
N LEU A 82 9.61 -10.70 -0.02
CA LEU A 82 10.53 -10.70 -1.16
C LEU A 82 11.86 -11.43 -0.89
N ASN A 83 12.51 -11.15 0.26
CA ASN A 83 13.85 -11.69 0.62
C ASN A 83 14.91 -11.52 -0.49
N ARG A 84 14.91 -10.38 -1.20
CA ARG A 84 15.82 -10.09 -2.31
C ARG A 84 17.01 -9.28 -1.78
N LYS A 85 18.22 -9.84 -1.88
CA LYS A 85 19.44 -9.26 -1.29
C LYS A 85 20.43 -8.67 -2.30
N HIS A 86 20.16 -8.85 -3.58
CA HIS A 86 20.99 -8.23 -4.62
C HIS A 86 20.73 -6.72 -4.65
N PHE A 87 21.75 -5.94 -4.98
CA PHE A 87 21.62 -4.50 -5.14
C PHE A 87 20.70 -4.17 -6.31
N VAL A 88 19.80 -3.20 -6.12
CA VAL A 88 18.98 -2.61 -7.17
C VAL A 88 19.07 -1.11 -7.11
N ARG A 89 18.93 -0.44 -8.26
CA ARG A 89 19.10 1.02 -8.32
C ARG A 89 17.83 1.77 -7.97
N ASN A 90 16.71 1.33 -8.50
CA ASN A 90 15.44 2.02 -8.38
C ASN A 90 14.32 1.04 -8.03
N VAL A 91 13.44 1.46 -7.12
CA VAL A 91 12.28 0.70 -6.67
C VAL A 91 11.06 1.60 -6.60
N TRP A 92 9.88 1.06 -6.88
CA TRP A 92 8.62 1.77 -6.77
C TRP A 92 7.65 0.95 -5.93
N TYR A 93 6.94 1.69 -5.08
CA TYR A 93 5.86 1.18 -4.25
C TYR A 93 4.58 1.89 -4.69
N ARG A 94 3.51 1.14 -4.94
CA ARG A 94 2.21 1.70 -5.28
C ARG A 94 1.11 1.14 -4.39
N ARG A 95 0.23 2.01 -3.92
CA ARG A 95 -0.95 1.66 -3.14
C ARG A 95 -2.08 2.64 -3.38
N SER A 96 -3.29 2.10 -3.52
CA SER A 96 -4.53 2.87 -3.47
C SER A 96 -5.09 2.88 -2.05
N PHE A 97 -5.71 3.98 -1.66
CA PHE A 97 -6.39 4.13 -0.39
C PHE A 97 -7.58 5.08 -0.55
N LEU A 98 -8.53 5.00 0.37
CA LEU A 98 -9.67 5.89 0.43
C LEU A 98 -9.46 6.90 1.55
N VAL A 99 -9.69 8.18 1.24
CA VAL A 99 -9.74 9.23 2.25
C VAL A 99 -11.19 9.34 2.74
N PRO A 100 -11.46 9.24 4.05
CA PRO A 100 -12.81 9.42 4.59
C PRO A 100 -13.38 10.77 4.18
N SER A 101 -14.66 10.79 3.78
CA SER A 101 -15.34 12.00 3.29
C SER A 101 -15.33 13.14 4.31
N GLU A 102 -15.32 12.81 5.60
CA GLU A 102 -15.28 13.75 6.71
C GLU A 102 -13.96 14.53 6.76
N TRP A 103 -12.93 14.09 6.03
CA TRP A 103 -11.61 14.74 6.02
C TRP A 103 -11.43 15.71 4.85
N LYS A 104 -12.40 15.83 3.93
CA LYS A 104 -12.26 16.62 2.68
C LYS A 104 -11.87 18.09 2.90
N GLU A 105 -12.32 18.69 3.99
CA GLU A 105 -12.02 20.09 4.33
C GLU A 105 -10.71 20.26 5.12
N ASN A 106 -10.05 19.15 5.49
CA ASN A 106 -8.83 19.17 6.28
C ASN A 106 -7.58 19.18 5.41
N ARG A 107 -6.50 19.73 5.96
CA ARG A 107 -5.15 19.54 5.41
C ARG A 107 -4.73 18.09 5.55
N LEU A 108 -4.42 17.44 4.42
CA LEU A 108 -4.00 16.04 4.37
C LEU A 108 -2.48 15.96 4.25
N LEU A 109 -1.86 15.24 5.17
CA LEU A 109 -0.43 14.99 5.19
C LEU A 109 -0.16 13.49 5.05
N LEU A 110 0.65 13.12 4.06
CA LEU A 110 1.24 11.79 3.97
C LEU A 110 2.51 11.75 4.81
N HIS A 111 2.60 10.75 5.69
CA HIS A 111 3.73 10.52 6.57
C HIS A 111 4.42 9.21 6.21
N ILE A 112 5.71 9.27 5.86
CA ILE A 112 6.57 8.11 5.66
C ILE A 112 7.63 8.15 6.76
N GLY A 113 7.70 7.11 7.58
CA GLY A 113 8.58 7.09 8.76
C GLY A 113 10.07 7.18 8.40
N ALA A 114 10.46 6.52 7.32
CA ALA A 114 11.81 6.50 6.76
C ALA A 114 11.75 5.84 5.37
N CYS A 115 12.59 6.29 4.42
CA CYS A 115 12.75 5.66 3.11
C CYS A 115 14.11 6.05 2.52
N ASP A 116 14.99 5.07 2.31
CA ASP A 116 16.36 5.28 1.84
C ASP A 116 16.49 5.11 0.32
N TRP A 117 17.26 5.92 -0.41
CA TRP A 117 17.96 7.16 -0.03
C TRP A 117 17.29 8.41 -0.63
N LYS A 118 17.13 8.41 -1.97
CA LYS A 118 16.43 9.48 -2.70
C LYS A 118 14.99 9.04 -2.94
N THR A 119 14.06 9.63 -2.22
CA THR A 119 12.64 9.26 -2.26
C THR A 119 11.83 10.37 -2.92
N GLN A 120 11.05 10.02 -3.94
CA GLN A 120 10.05 10.90 -4.55
C GLN A 120 8.64 10.37 -4.28
N VAL A 121 7.76 11.26 -3.84
CA VAL A 121 6.38 10.91 -3.48
C VAL A 121 5.43 11.48 -4.52
N TRP A 122 4.66 10.59 -5.15
CA TRP A 122 3.67 10.95 -6.16
C TRP A 122 2.27 10.53 -5.71
N VAL A 123 1.29 11.42 -5.85
CA VAL A 123 -0.13 11.12 -5.57
C VAL A 123 -0.95 11.51 -6.78
N ASN A 124 -1.69 10.54 -7.34
CA ASN A 124 -2.51 10.72 -8.53
C ASN A 124 -1.77 11.35 -9.72
N GLY A 125 -0.47 11.05 -9.86
CA GLY A 125 0.41 11.58 -10.91
C GLY A 125 1.07 12.93 -10.59
N ASN A 126 0.85 13.51 -9.41
CA ASN A 126 1.44 14.78 -8.99
C ASN A 126 2.59 14.56 -8.01
N LEU A 127 3.75 15.18 -8.26
CA LEU A 127 4.89 15.15 -7.34
C LEU A 127 4.56 15.99 -6.10
N CYS A 128 4.49 15.33 -4.94
CA CYS A 128 4.13 15.95 -3.67
C CYS A 128 5.36 16.22 -2.79
N GLY A 129 6.50 15.60 -3.07
CA GLY A 129 7.75 15.84 -2.35
C GLY A 129 8.92 15.00 -2.82
N GLU A 130 10.11 15.45 -2.47
CA GLU A 130 11.38 14.75 -2.64
C GLU A 130 12.19 14.84 -1.34
N HIS A 131 12.86 13.74 -0.98
CA HIS A 131 13.71 13.66 0.21
C HIS A 131 15.01 12.92 -0.10
N PHE A 132 16.09 13.33 0.56
CA PHE A 132 17.39 12.66 0.53
C PHE A 132 17.79 12.27 1.95
N GLY A 133 18.05 10.99 2.16
CA GLY A 133 18.39 10.41 3.46
C GLY A 133 17.56 9.15 3.73
N GLY A 134 18.05 8.29 4.62
CA GLY A 134 17.40 6.99 4.88
C GLY A 134 16.65 6.87 6.21
N SER A 135 16.85 7.80 7.14
CA SER A 135 16.42 7.62 8.54
C SER A 135 15.50 8.72 9.07
N ALA A 136 15.30 9.80 8.31
CA ALA A 136 14.43 10.91 8.70
C ALA A 136 13.02 10.71 8.12
N PRO A 137 11.97 11.13 8.86
CA PRO A 137 10.60 11.05 8.36
C PRO A 137 10.36 12.05 7.22
N ILE A 138 9.57 11.62 6.24
CA ILE A 138 9.12 12.42 5.11
C ILE A 138 7.65 12.80 5.34
N ASN A 139 7.34 14.07 5.15
CA ASN A 139 5.97 14.59 5.26
C ASN A 139 5.63 15.34 3.97
N CYS A 140 4.55 14.94 3.29
CA CYS A 140 4.10 15.57 2.06
C CYS A 140 2.67 16.08 2.23
N ASP A 141 2.42 17.31 1.79
CA ASP A 141 1.05 17.83 1.69
C ASP A 141 0.40 17.25 0.43
N ILE A 142 -0.69 16.51 0.61
CA ILE A 142 -1.41 15.84 -0.48
C ILE A 142 -2.82 16.41 -0.67
N THR A 143 -3.17 17.50 0.02
CA THR A 143 -4.53 18.03 0.08
C THR A 143 -5.10 18.28 -1.32
N GLY A 144 -4.33 18.93 -2.20
CA GLY A 144 -4.75 19.28 -3.56
C GLY A 144 -4.61 18.16 -4.60
N THR A 145 -4.13 16.97 -4.21
CA THR A 145 -3.86 15.87 -5.15
C THR A 145 -4.86 14.72 -5.03
N ILE A 146 -5.69 14.72 -3.98
CA ILE A 146 -6.77 13.75 -3.80
C ILE A 146 -7.87 13.98 -4.84
N LYS A 147 -8.43 12.87 -5.34
CA LYS A 147 -9.58 12.86 -6.24
C LYS A 147 -10.76 12.22 -5.51
N ASP A 148 -11.96 12.64 -5.88
CA ASP A 148 -13.17 11.94 -5.45
C ASP A 148 -13.14 10.49 -5.97
N GLY A 149 -13.50 9.57 -5.07
CA GLY A 149 -13.56 8.13 -5.33
C GLY A 149 -14.98 7.60 -5.38
#